data_AF-A0A291R032-F1
#
_entry.id   AF-A0A291R032-F1
#
_cell.length_a   1.000
_cell.length_b   1.000
_cell.length_c   1.000
_cell.angle_alpha   90.00
_cell.angle_beta   90.00
_cell.angle_gamma   90.00
#
_symmetry.space_group_name_H-M   'P 1'
#
loop_
_entity.id
_entity.type
_entity.pdbx_description
1 polymer ?
#
loop_
_entity_poly.entity_id
_entity_poly.type
_entity_poly.pdbx_seq_one_letter_code
_entity_poly.pdbx_strand_id
1 'polypeptide(L)'
;MNIYRKKIEDRMKKLIITLILITASTVSLYSQNKTIKGRVISDDFEIVPLALIMINDTVEVGRTDSNGFFQIDIPVSVKKILFRDVGFEQVTIAFVDTCDEVEVVMMLSGTYDFRTLKKVDKLRMKKFKKLPELHREAFEKGIFKTDKACYIQEFIPYYKKKQR
;
A
#
# COMPACT_ATOMS: atom_id res chain seq x y z
N MET A 1 -49.96 16.90 42.53
CA MET A 1 -49.64 16.94 41.08
C MET A 1 -48.13 17.20 40.85
N ASN A 2 -47.23 16.43 41.49
CA ASN A 2 -45.76 16.68 41.41
C ASN A 2 -44.92 15.41 41.22
N ILE A 3 -45.37 14.27 41.76
CA ILE A 3 -44.63 12.99 41.69
C ILE A 3 -44.63 12.42 40.26
N TYR A 4 -45.76 12.55 39.55
CA TYR A 4 -45.90 12.02 38.18
C TYR A 4 -45.03 12.79 37.17
N ARG A 5 -44.94 14.11 37.33
CA ARG A 5 -44.10 14.99 36.49
C ARG A 5 -42.61 14.70 36.69
N LYS A 6 -42.18 14.54 37.94
CA LYS A 6 -40.80 14.17 38.30
C LYS A 6 -40.38 12.80 37.73
N LYS A 7 -41.29 11.82 37.76
CA LYS A 7 -41.07 10.47 37.17
C LYS A 7 -40.96 10.49 35.64
N ILE A 8 -41.63 11.43 34.98
CA ILE A 8 -41.53 11.61 33.52
C ILE A 8 -40.20 12.30 33.18
N GLU A 9 -39.79 13.32 33.92
CA GLU A 9 -38.47 13.96 33.76
C GLU A 9 -37.32 12.97 33.94
N ASP A 10 -37.34 12.12 34.98
CA ASP A 10 -36.29 11.12 35.19
C ASP A 10 -36.24 10.08 34.08
N ARG A 11 -37.39 9.68 33.51
CA ARG A 11 -37.44 8.79 32.34
C ARG A 11 -36.88 9.46 31.09
N MET A 12 -37.20 10.73 30.84
CA MET A 12 -36.65 11.47 29.70
C MET A 12 -35.15 11.69 29.84
N LYS A 13 -34.65 12.02 31.04
CA LYS A 13 -33.21 12.13 31.32
C LYS A 13 -32.49 10.81 31.05
N LYS A 14 -33.04 9.68 31.49
CA LYS A 14 -32.48 8.36 31.17
C LYS A 14 -32.43 8.12 29.68
N LEU A 15 -33.52 8.37 28.94
CA LEU A 15 -33.55 8.20 27.48
C LEU A 15 -32.52 9.08 26.76
N ILE A 16 -32.35 10.33 27.19
CA ILE A 16 -31.35 11.26 26.64
C ILE A 16 -29.93 10.73 26.91
N ILE A 17 -29.65 10.26 28.12
CA ILE A 17 -28.35 9.67 28.47
C ILE A 17 -28.07 8.42 27.62
N THR A 18 -29.05 7.54 27.42
CA THR A 18 -28.89 6.36 26.56
C THR A 18 -28.63 6.75 25.12
N LEU A 19 -29.32 7.77 24.60
CA LEU A 19 -29.11 8.27 23.25
C LEU A 19 -27.69 8.83 23.06
N ILE A 20 -27.19 9.60 24.03
CA ILE A 20 -25.81 10.14 24.02
C ILE A 20 -24.76 9.00 24.03
N LEU A 21 -24.98 7.94 24.80
CA LEU A 21 -24.10 6.76 24.83
C LEU A 21 -24.07 6.01 23.49
N ILE A 22 -25.21 5.91 22.81
CA ILE A 22 -25.32 5.26 21.50
C ILE A 22 -24.65 6.10 20.42
N THR A 23 -24.80 7.42 20.44
CA THR A 23 -24.15 8.31 19.45
C THR A 23 -22.65 8.43 19.68
N ALA A 24 -22.16 8.37 20.92
CA ALA A 24 -20.72 8.43 21.21
C ALA A 24 -19.96 7.18 20.73
N SER A 25 -20.60 6.01 20.69
CA SER A 25 -19.96 4.76 20.28
C SER A 25 -19.78 4.62 18.76
N THR A 26 -20.53 5.37 17.94
CA THR A 26 -20.33 5.37 16.48
C THR A 26 -19.18 6.27 16.03
N VAL A 27 -18.74 7.22 16.87
CA VAL A 27 -17.63 8.16 16.55
C VAL A 27 -16.25 7.53 16.77
N SER A 28 -16.16 6.33 17.34
CA SER A 28 -14.87 5.62 17.55
C SER A 28 -14.52 4.63 16.43
N LEU A 29 -15.42 4.45 15.45
CA LEU A 29 -15.22 3.57 14.29
C LEU A 29 -14.52 4.26 13.11
N TYR A 30 -14.03 5.49 13.29
CA TYR A 30 -13.21 6.15 12.28
C TYR A 30 -11.91 5.35 12.10
N SER A 31 -11.80 4.76 10.92
CA SER A 31 -10.63 4.09 10.35
C SER A 31 -9.35 4.74 10.84
N GLN A 32 -8.60 4.06 11.71
CA GLN A 32 -7.25 4.51 12.05
C GLN A 32 -6.45 4.53 10.76
N ASN A 33 -5.90 5.69 10.41
CA ASN A 33 -4.99 5.81 9.28
C ASN A 33 -3.56 5.69 9.78
N LYS A 34 -2.70 5.10 8.95
CA LYS A 34 -1.25 5.13 9.14
C LYS A 34 -0.62 5.89 7.98
N THR A 35 0.43 6.64 8.28
CA THR A 35 1.22 7.35 7.29
C THR A 35 2.34 6.44 6.82
N ILE A 36 2.42 6.22 5.51
CA ILE A 36 3.52 5.51 4.86
C ILE A 36 4.29 6.54 4.04
N LYS A 37 5.60 6.57 4.24
CA LYS A 37 6.51 7.38 3.43
C LYS A 37 7.50 6.46 2.72
N GLY A 38 8.14 6.97 1.68
CA GLY A 38 9.04 6.12 0.92
C GLY A 38 9.67 6.75 -0.28
N ARG A 39 10.35 5.91 -1.04
CA ARG A 39 11.01 6.27 -2.30
C ARG A 39 10.90 5.14 -3.32
N VAL A 40 10.75 5.50 -4.58
CA VAL A 40 10.68 4.55 -5.70
C VAL A 40 11.80 4.83 -6.70
N ILE A 41 12.50 3.76 -7.08
CA ILE A 41 13.56 3.78 -8.11
C ILE A 41 13.36 2.64 -9.11
N SER A 42 14.05 2.70 -10.24
CA SER A 42 14.08 1.63 -11.24
C SER A 42 15.06 0.52 -10.87
N ASP A 43 15.04 -0.60 -11.61
CA ASP A 43 16.05 -1.66 -11.54
C ASP A 43 17.44 -1.23 -12.07
N ASP A 44 17.57 0.01 -12.57
CA ASP A 44 18.82 0.66 -12.96
C ASP A 44 19.20 1.84 -12.03
N PHE A 45 18.57 1.95 -10.85
CA PHE A 45 18.77 3.01 -9.85
C PHE A 45 18.32 4.42 -10.27
N GLU A 46 17.56 4.54 -11.35
CA GLU A 46 16.99 5.81 -11.79
C GLU A 46 15.76 6.16 -10.96
N ILE A 47 15.53 7.46 -10.78
CA ILE A 47 14.35 7.97 -10.07
C ILE A 47 13.08 7.65 -10.87
N VAL A 48 12.02 7.19 -10.19
CA VAL A 48 10.71 6.96 -10.80
C VAL A 48 9.72 8.04 -10.32
N PRO A 49 9.60 9.17 -11.06
CA PRO A 49 8.67 10.23 -10.71
C PRO A 49 7.23 9.89 -11.14
N LEU A 50 6.25 10.49 -10.47
CA LEU A 50 4.82 10.35 -10.80
C LEU A 50 4.27 8.92 -10.79
N ALA A 51 4.98 7.96 -10.19
CA ALA A 51 4.52 6.59 -10.01
C ALA A 51 3.23 6.59 -9.20
N LEU A 52 2.19 5.99 -9.76
CA LEU A 52 0.85 5.93 -9.18
C LEU A 52 0.81 4.89 -8.06
N ILE A 53 0.28 5.29 -6.90
CA ILE A 53 0.11 4.41 -5.74
C ILE A 53 -1.38 4.18 -5.51
N MET A 54 -1.77 2.91 -5.48
CA MET A 54 -3.17 2.49 -5.40
C MET A 54 -3.41 1.46 -4.29
N ILE A 55 -4.62 1.50 -3.72
CA ILE A 55 -5.16 0.46 -2.83
C ILE A 55 -6.34 -0.25 -3.51
N ASN A 56 -6.59 -1.51 -3.14
CA ASN A 56 -7.67 -2.32 -3.71
C ASN A 56 -7.68 -2.30 -5.27
N ASP A 57 -6.48 -2.27 -5.87
CA ASP A 57 -6.19 -2.22 -7.30
C ASP A 57 -6.77 -1.04 -8.11
N THR A 58 -7.55 -0.16 -7.48
CA THR A 58 -8.42 0.81 -8.18
C THR A 58 -8.45 2.20 -7.56
N VAL A 59 -8.16 2.34 -6.26
CA VAL A 59 -8.25 3.62 -5.55
C VAL A 59 -6.87 4.26 -5.49
N GLU A 60 -6.68 5.35 -6.22
CA GLU A 60 -5.48 6.19 -6.13
C GLU A 60 -5.39 6.83 -4.74
N VAL A 61 -4.25 6.66 -4.07
CA VAL A 61 -3.96 7.24 -2.74
C VAL A 61 -2.79 8.22 -2.76
N GLY A 62 -2.01 8.24 -3.84
CA GLY A 62 -0.92 9.19 -4.01
C GLY A 62 -0.05 8.90 -5.22
N ARG A 63 0.96 9.74 -5.40
CA ARG A 63 1.99 9.60 -6.43
C ARG A 63 3.36 9.95 -5.88
N THR A 64 4.41 9.45 -6.52
CA THR A 64 5.76 9.95 -6.23
C THR A 64 5.98 11.35 -6.79
N ASP A 65 6.78 12.13 -6.09
CA ASP A 65 7.24 13.45 -6.54
C ASP A 65 8.32 13.32 -7.63
N SER A 66 8.88 14.46 -8.07
CA SER A 66 9.93 14.52 -9.09
C SER A 66 11.24 13.81 -8.69
N ASN A 67 11.43 13.53 -7.41
CA ASN A 67 12.61 12.87 -6.84
C ASN A 67 12.34 11.41 -6.46
N GLY A 68 11.14 10.91 -6.79
CA GLY A 68 10.70 9.54 -6.52
C GLY A 68 10.22 9.32 -5.09
N PHE A 69 10.13 10.38 -4.26
CA PHE A 69 9.63 10.25 -2.89
C PHE A 69 8.12 10.30 -2.83
N PHE A 70 7.53 9.70 -1.81
CA PHE A 70 6.09 9.79 -1.55
C PHE A 70 5.79 9.79 -0.06
N GLN A 71 4.61 10.32 0.29
CA GLN A 71 3.99 10.18 1.59
C GLN A 71 2.48 10.06 1.39
N ILE A 72 1.88 9.00 1.94
CA ILE A 72 0.45 8.68 1.80
C ILE A 72 -0.14 8.29 3.14
N ASP A 73 -1.41 8.62 3.36
CA ASP A 73 -2.18 8.16 4.52
C ASP A 73 -3.18 7.10 4.07
N ILE A 74 -3.06 5.90 4.63
CA ILE A 74 -3.91 4.75 4.29
C ILE A 74 -4.55 4.15 5.55
N PRO A 75 -5.75 3.57 5.45
CA PRO A 75 -6.35 2.82 6.56
C PRO A 75 -5.43 1.71 7.06
N VAL A 76 -5.35 1.50 8.39
CA VAL A 76 -4.57 0.39 9.00
C VAL A 76 -5.03 -1.00 8.54
N SER A 77 -6.27 -1.10 8.04
CA SER A 77 -6.83 -2.31 7.44
C SER A 77 -6.19 -2.66 6.09
N VAL A 78 -5.59 -1.69 5.38
CA VAL A 78 -4.91 -1.92 4.11
C VAL A 78 -3.61 -2.67 4.35
N LYS A 79 -3.53 -3.89 3.81
CA LYS A 79 -2.35 -4.77 3.92
C LYS A 79 -1.48 -4.77 2.67
N LYS A 80 -2.01 -4.33 1.52
CA LYS A 80 -1.30 -4.31 0.24
C LYS A 80 -1.49 -2.97 -0.45
N ILE A 81 -0.43 -2.51 -1.12
CA ILE A 81 -0.49 -1.36 -2.04
C ILE A 81 0.15 -1.74 -3.38
N LEU A 82 -0.31 -1.08 -4.44
CA LEU A 82 0.11 -1.30 -5.81
C LEU A 82 0.77 -0.05 -6.36
N PHE A 83 1.98 -0.18 -6.87
CA PHE A 83 2.69 0.84 -7.63
C PHE A 83 2.55 0.56 -9.12
N ARG A 84 2.27 1.61 -9.90
CA ARG A 84 2.11 1.55 -11.35
C ARG A 84 2.72 2.78 -12.01
N ASP A 85 3.46 2.56 -13.09
CA ASP A 85 3.91 3.63 -13.96
C ASP A 85 4.06 3.12 -15.39
N VAL A 86 4.09 4.03 -16.36
CA VAL A 86 4.30 3.69 -17.78
C VAL A 86 5.74 3.24 -17.97
N GLY A 87 5.92 2.10 -18.65
CA GLY A 87 7.25 1.55 -18.90
C GLY A 87 7.80 0.68 -17.77
N PHE A 88 7.04 0.46 -16.69
CA PHE A 88 7.41 -0.41 -15.58
C PHE A 88 6.45 -1.59 -15.39
N GLU A 89 6.98 -2.68 -14.83
CA GLU A 89 6.13 -3.75 -14.32
C GLU A 89 5.37 -3.29 -13.07
N GLN A 90 4.10 -3.67 -12.96
CA GLN A 90 3.33 -3.40 -11.75
C GLN A 90 3.95 -4.09 -10.53
N VAL A 91 3.99 -3.35 -9.42
CA VAL A 91 4.58 -3.83 -8.17
C VAL A 91 3.51 -3.82 -7.08
N THR A 92 3.08 -5.01 -6.65
CA THR A 92 2.24 -5.18 -5.46
C THR A 92 3.13 -5.53 -4.27
N ILE A 93 3.06 -4.72 -3.22
CA ILE A 93 3.75 -5.00 -1.95
C ILE A 93 2.72 -5.31 -0.87
N ALA A 94 3.05 -6.27 0.00
CA ALA A 94 2.34 -6.58 1.22
C ALA A 94 3.18 -6.13 2.41
N PHE A 95 2.60 -5.33 3.30
CA PHE A 95 3.31 -4.84 4.47
C PHE A 95 3.61 -5.98 5.44
N VAL A 96 4.85 -6.03 5.95
CA VAL A 96 5.17 -6.75 7.19
C VAL A 96 4.94 -5.76 8.34
N ASP A 97 4.46 -6.24 9.50
CA ASP A 97 4.07 -5.36 10.61
C ASP A 97 5.18 -4.34 10.95
N THR A 98 4.79 -3.08 11.25
CA THR A 98 5.67 -1.92 11.53
C THR A 98 6.47 -1.32 10.36
N CYS A 99 6.08 -1.61 9.10
CA CYS A 99 6.71 -1.00 7.91
C CYS A 99 6.08 0.37 7.57
N ASP A 100 6.71 1.46 8.06
CA ASP A 100 6.26 2.84 7.81
C ASP A 100 7.13 3.57 6.75
N GLU A 101 8.33 3.05 6.47
CA GLU A 101 9.26 3.56 5.46
C GLU A 101 9.48 2.52 4.35
N VAL A 102 8.94 2.80 3.17
CA VAL A 102 8.81 1.86 2.06
C VAL A 102 9.70 2.28 0.90
N GLU A 103 10.73 1.50 0.63
CA GLU A 103 11.71 1.78 -0.42
C GLU A 103 11.57 0.73 -1.52
N VAL A 104 11.12 1.14 -2.70
CA VAL A 104 10.63 0.23 -3.75
C VAL A 104 11.50 0.31 -4.99
N VAL A 105 11.87 -0.86 -5.50
CA VAL A 105 12.51 -1.02 -6.81
C VAL A 105 11.48 -1.51 -7.83
N MET A 106 11.15 -0.69 -8.81
CA MET A 106 10.27 -1.04 -9.94
C MET A 106 11.10 -1.55 -11.10
N MET A 107 10.78 -2.73 -11.62
CA MET A 107 11.46 -3.26 -12.81
C MET A 107 10.94 -2.61 -14.07
N LEU A 108 11.82 -2.20 -14.98
CA LEU A 108 11.43 -1.78 -16.32
C LEU A 108 10.70 -2.91 -17.06
N SER A 109 9.56 -2.58 -17.66
CA SER A 109 8.79 -3.48 -18.50
C SER A 109 9.56 -3.76 -19.79
N GLY A 110 9.77 -5.04 -20.10
CA GLY A 110 10.43 -5.46 -21.33
C GLY A 110 9.42 -5.75 -22.45
N THR A 111 9.78 -5.40 -23.69
CA THR A 111 9.16 -6.00 -24.87
C THR A 111 9.81 -7.36 -25.14
N TYR A 112 8.98 -8.38 -25.39
CA TYR A 112 9.45 -9.75 -25.58
C TYR A 112 8.90 -10.33 -26.87
N ASP A 113 9.35 -9.79 -27.98
CA ASP A 113 8.91 -10.21 -29.31
C ASP A 113 9.28 -11.66 -29.58
N PHE A 114 8.38 -12.38 -30.25
CA PHE A 114 8.55 -13.76 -30.68
C PHE A 114 8.88 -14.75 -29.54
N ARG A 115 8.41 -14.49 -28.31
CA ARG A 115 8.59 -15.38 -27.14
C ARG A 115 7.26 -15.81 -26.54
N THR A 116 7.22 -17.05 -26.03
CA THR A 116 6.06 -17.55 -25.28
C THR A 116 5.99 -16.89 -23.91
N LEU A 117 4.77 -16.65 -23.39
CA LEU A 117 4.56 -16.06 -22.06
C LEU A 117 5.32 -16.81 -20.94
N LYS A 118 5.40 -18.14 -21.02
CA LYS A 118 6.16 -18.95 -20.06
C LYS A 118 7.66 -18.63 -20.09
N LYS A 119 8.24 -18.38 -21.27
CA LYS A 119 9.65 -18.00 -21.43
C LYS A 119 9.87 -16.56 -20.94
N VAL A 120 8.90 -15.67 -21.20
CA VAL A 120 8.89 -14.30 -20.68
C VAL A 120 8.89 -14.29 -19.15
N ASP A 121 7.97 -15.01 -18.52
CA ASP A 121 7.91 -15.09 -17.05
C ASP A 121 9.19 -15.67 -16.44
N LYS A 122 9.85 -16.62 -17.10
CA LYS A 122 11.16 -17.13 -16.65
C LYS A 122 12.23 -16.04 -16.66
N LEU A 123 12.22 -15.13 -17.63
CA LEU A 123 13.17 -14.01 -17.70
C LEU A 123 12.85 -12.95 -16.66
N ARG A 124 11.56 -12.58 -16.53
CA ARG A 124 11.10 -11.63 -15.52
C ARG A 124 11.37 -12.12 -14.10
N MET A 125 11.12 -13.40 -13.82
CA MET A 125 11.46 -14.03 -12.53
C MET A 125 12.96 -13.96 -12.22
N LYS A 126 13.84 -14.06 -13.23
CA LYS A 126 15.29 -13.90 -13.00
C LYS A 126 15.65 -12.48 -12.56
N LYS A 127 15.00 -11.45 -13.14
CA LYS A 127 15.16 -10.06 -12.70
C LYS A 127 14.57 -9.86 -11.30
N PHE A 128 13.35 -10.35 -11.08
CA PHE A 128 12.64 -10.25 -9.82
C PHE A 128 13.46 -10.80 -8.63
N LYS A 129 14.14 -11.93 -8.83
CA LYS A 129 15.00 -12.53 -7.79
C LYS A 129 16.19 -11.65 -7.38
N LYS A 130 16.58 -10.66 -8.19
CA LYS A 130 17.67 -9.73 -7.88
C LYS A 130 17.21 -8.51 -7.08
N LEU A 131 15.90 -8.30 -6.90
CA LEU A 131 15.39 -7.12 -6.18
C LEU A 131 15.98 -6.94 -4.77
N PRO A 132 16.19 -8.00 -3.95
CA PRO A 132 16.85 -7.83 -2.66
C PRO A 132 18.30 -7.32 -2.77
N GLU A 133 19.04 -7.78 -3.79
CA GLU A 133 20.41 -7.33 -4.05
C GLU A 133 20.41 -5.87 -4.51
N LEU A 134 19.50 -5.50 -5.42
CA LEU A 134 19.32 -4.12 -5.90
C LEU A 134 18.94 -3.16 -4.76
N HIS A 135 18.07 -3.58 -3.83
CA HIS A 135 17.74 -2.79 -2.65
C HIS A 135 18.99 -2.48 -1.82
N ARG A 136 19.79 -3.52 -1.53
CA ARG A 136 21.04 -3.37 -0.78
C ARG A 136 22.04 -2.46 -1.51
N GLU A 137 22.18 -2.59 -2.82
CA GLU A 137 23.03 -1.72 -3.63
C GLU A 137 22.55 -0.26 -3.62
N ALA A 138 21.23 -0.02 -3.65
CA ALA A 138 20.65 1.32 -3.53
C ALA A 138 20.93 1.94 -2.16
N PHE A 139 20.93 1.13 -1.09
CA PHE A 139 21.35 1.55 0.24
C PHE A 139 22.84 1.91 0.28
N GLU A 140 23.72 1.06 -0.28
CA GLU A 140 25.17 1.33 -0.35
C GLU A 140 25.49 2.61 -1.14
N LYS A 141 24.68 2.94 -2.16
CA LYS A 141 24.77 4.19 -2.92
C LYS A 141 24.18 5.41 -2.19
N GLY A 142 23.55 5.23 -1.02
CA GLY A 142 22.88 6.29 -0.26
C GLY A 142 21.56 6.77 -0.87
N ILE A 143 20.98 6.01 -1.81
CA ILE A 143 19.69 6.30 -2.42
C ILE A 143 18.55 5.91 -1.47
N PHE A 144 18.72 4.77 -0.83
CA PHE A 144 17.86 4.21 0.21
C PHE A 144 18.51 4.36 1.60
N LYS A 145 17.67 4.34 2.63
CA LYS A 145 18.04 4.46 4.04
C LYS A 145 18.14 3.10 4.72
N THR A 146 17.49 2.08 4.19
CA THR A 146 17.50 0.72 4.76
C THR A 146 18.18 -0.27 3.85
N ASP A 147 18.91 -1.22 4.41
CA ASP A 147 19.62 -2.27 3.67
C ASP A 147 18.68 -3.36 3.12
N LYS A 148 17.45 -3.44 3.66
CA LYS A 148 16.44 -4.43 3.30
C LYS A 148 15.03 -3.83 3.29
N ALA A 149 14.20 -4.33 2.37
CA ALA A 149 12.78 -3.99 2.33
C ALA A 149 12.02 -4.53 3.56
N CYS A 150 11.10 -3.72 4.10
CA CYS A 150 10.18 -4.12 5.18
C CYS A 150 8.83 -4.67 4.66
N TYR A 151 8.77 -5.08 3.39
CA TYR A 151 7.58 -5.60 2.75
C TYR A 151 7.88 -6.87 1.96
N ILE A 152 6.84 -7.61 1.62
CA ILE A 152 6.91 -8.75 0.71
C ILE A 152 6.37 -8.32 -0.64
N GLN A 153 7.16 -8.52 -1.69
CA GLN A 153 6.72 -8.30 -3.07
C GLN A 153 6.27 -9.63 -3.68
N GLU A 154 5.12 -9.64 -4.34
CA GLU A 154 4.61 -10.82 -5.05
C GLU A 154 4.96 -10.74 -6.54
N PHE A 155 5.52 -11.82 -7.11
CA PHE A 155 5.74 -11.92 -8.55
C PHE A 155 4.44 -12.29 -9.27
N ILE A 156 4.00 -11.46 -10.22
CA ILE A 156 2.78 -11.68 -11.01
C ILE A 156 3.14 -12.21 -12.41
N PRO A 157 2.92 -13.51 -12.70
CA PRO A 157 3.18 -14.08 -14.02
C PRO A 157 2.15 -13.63 -15.05
N TYR A 158 2.59 -13.44 -16.30
CA TYR A 158 1.68 -13.25 -17.44
C TYR A 158 1.01 -14.56 -17.85
N TYR A 159 1.70 -15.68 -17.71
CA TYR A 159 1.18 -17.00 -18.03
C TYR A 159 0.38 -17.58 -16.86
N LYS A 160 -0.96 -17.62 -17.00
CA LYS A 160 -1.83 -18.42 -16.13
C LYS A 160 -2.08 -19.78 -16.79
N LYS A 161 -1.61 -20.87 -16.16
CA LYS A 161 -1.94 -22.23 -16.62
C LYS A 161 -3.44 -22.44 -16.41
N LYS A 162 -4.19 -22.77 -17.47
CA LYS A 162 -5.59 -23.20 -17.33
C LYS A 162 -5.64 -24.38 -16.35
N GLN A 163 -6.43 -24.25 -15.29
CA GLN A 163 -6.83 -25.40 -14.48
C GLN A 163 -7.64 -26.32 -15.42
N ARG A 164 -7.22 -27.57 -15.53
CA ARG A 164 -7.93 -28.61 -16.29
C ARG A 164 -8.87 -29.32 -15.35
#